data_AF-A0A550HCQ6-F1
#
_entry.id   AF-A0A550HCQ6-F1
#
_cell.length_a   1.000
_cell.length_b   1.000
_cell.length_c   1.000
_cell.angle_alpha   90.00
_cell.angle_beta   90.00
_cell.angle_gamma   90.00
#
_symmetry.space_group_name_H-M   'P 1'
#
loop_
_entity.id
_entity.type
_entity.pdbx_description
1 polymer ?
#
loop_
_entity_poly.entity_id
_entity_poly.type
_entity_poly.pdbx_seq_one_letter_code
_entity_poly.pdbx_strand_id
1 'polypeptide(L)'
;MRGSTMSIRLGKRFRSLLATGALTAGLLGGAIAVAPSAAAWTYLGHCSGGQTISYTATSTQLIKVPVIRYDGLNNVRCWMDYGSTGNGVEVLQLALKSCYGRSIAVDGVFGSATRDALKYAQRQEGITVDGQYGEQGFRNLKWARYTQDGTRNGCASYSF
;
A
#
# COMPACT_ATOMS: atom_id res chain seq x y z
N MET A 1 11.20 -16.44 -60.03
CA MET A 1 10.63 -15.08 -59.90
C MET A 1 10.02 -14.99 -58.51
N ARG A 2 10.81 -14.54 -57.53
CA ARG A 2 10.69 -13.23 -56.83
C ARG A 2 9.33 -13.00 -56.16
N GLY A 3 9.35 -12.94 -54.83
CA GLY A 3 8.24 -12.49 -53.99
C GLY A 3 8.59 -12.59 -52.50
N SER A 4 9.42 -11.67 -52.01
CA SER A 4 9.73 -11.49 -50.59
C SER A 4 8.69 -10.57 -49.92
N THR A 5 8.23 -10.93 -48.73
CA THR A 5 7.52 -10.02 -47.78
C THR A 5 7.67 -10.59 -46.37
N MET A 6 8.73 -10.24 -45.63
CA MET A 6 8.81 -9.13 -44.67
C MET A 6 7.67 -9.13 -43.65
N SER A 7 7.92 -9.76 -42.49
CA SER A 7 7.05 -9.69 -41.31
C SER A 7 7.28 -8.36 -40.57
N ILE A 8 6.24 -7.54 -40.50
CA ILE A 8 6.25 -6.26 -39.80
C ILE A 8 5.83 -6.48 -38.35
N ARG A 9 6.71 -6.09 -37.42
CA ARG A 9 6.47 -6.04 -35.97
C ARG A 9 5.36 -5.03 -35.67
N LEU A 10 4.30 -5.48 -35.01
CA LEU A 10 3.20 -4.62 -34.56
C LEU A 10 3.60 -3.90 -33.27
N GLY A 11 4.00 -2.63 -33.39
CA GLY A 11 4.16 -1.73 -32.26
C GLY A 11 2.83 -1.52 -31.54
N LYS A 12 2.81 -1.77 -30.22
CA LYS A 12 1.69 -1.39 -29.36
C LYS A 12 1.63 0.14 -29.31
N ARG A 13 0.65 0.67 -30.03
CA ARG A 13 0.31 2.09 -30.11
C ARG A 13 -0.17 2.56 -28.74
N PHE A 14 0.43 3.67 -28.28
CA PHE A 14 -0.19 4.57 -27.33
C PHE A 14 -1.62 4.89 -27.80
N ARG A 15 -2.61 4.62 -26.94
CA ARG A 15 -3.93 5.23 -27.04
C ARG A 15 -4.28 5.77 -25.67
N SER A 16 -4.04 7.06 -25.52
CA SER A 16 -4.64 7.93 -24.52
C SER A 16 -6.15 7.68 -24.50
N LEU A 17 -6.66 7.22 -23.37
CA LEU A 17 -8.10 7.23 -23.12
C LEU A 17 -8.44 8.53 -22.42
N LEU A 18 -9.27 9.28 -23.13
CA LEU A 18 -9.85 10.56 -22.79
C LEU A 18 -10.52 10.49 -21.43
N ALA A 19 -10.09 11.35 -20.51
CA ALA A 19 -10.87 11.73 -19.36
C ALA A 19 -12.04 12.60 -19.85
N THR A 20 -13.21 12.01 -20.02
CA THR A 20 -14.47 12.76 -20.14
C THR A 20 -14.84 13.27 -18.76
N GLY A 21 -14.29 14.43 -18.40
CA GLY A 21 -14.76 15.23 -17.29
C GLY A 21 -16.08 15.90 -17.65
N ALA A 22 -17.14 15.59 -16.90
CA ALA A 22 -18.37 16.37 -16.94
C ALA A 22 -18.22 17.59 -16.03
N LEU A 23 -18.01 18.77 -16.62
CA LEU A 23 -18.14 20.08 -15.97
C LEU A 23 -19.30 20.80 -16.64
N THR A 24 -20.44 20.94 -15.96
CA THR A 24 -21.52 21.83 -16.41
C THR A 24 -21.76 22.92 -15.37
N ALA A 25 -21.23 24.10 -15.69
CA ALA A 25 -21.80 25.45 -15.51
C ALA A 25 -22.21 25.92 -14.10
N GLY A 26 -21.26 26.54 -13.38
CA GLY A 26 -21.55 27.69 -12.50
C GLY A 26 -21.35 28.98 -13.31
N LEU A 27 -22.41 29.71 -13.58
CA LEU A 27 -22.47 30.75 -14.64
C LEU A 27 -21.84 32.11 -14.29
N LEU A 28 -21.18 32.30 -13.15
CA LEU A 28 -20.33 33.47 -12.87
C LEU A 28 -19.18 33.05 -11.96
N GLY A 29 -18.00 32.79 -12.53
CA GLY A 29 -16.71 32.73 -11.82
C GLY A 29 -16.62 31.78 -10.60
N GLY A 30 -16.59 30.47 -10.82
CA GLY A 30 -16.24 29.51 -9.77
C GLY A 30 -16.93 28.16 -9.91
N ALA A 31 -16.46 27.33 -10.84
CA ALA A 31 -16.83 25.92 -10.84
C ALA A 31 -16.05 25.20 -9.72
N ILE A 32 -16.65 25.05 -8.54
CA ILE A 32 -16.19 24.01 -7.62
C ILE A 32 -16.78 22.69 -8.11
N ALA A 33 -15.97 21.96 -8.88
CA ALA A 33 -16.20 20.55 -9.10
C ALA A 33 -16.21 19.87 -7.72
N VAL A 34 -17.37 19.43 -7.25
CA VAL A 34 -17.43 18.57 -6.07
C VAL A 34 -16.97 17.19 -6.54
N ALA A 35 -15.65 16.98 -6.62
CA ALA A 35 -15.12 15.65 -6.70
C ALA A 35 -15.65 14.91 -5.46
N PRO A 36 -16.36 13.77 -5.59
CA PRO A 36 -16.60 12.94 -4.43
C PRO A 36 -15.21 12.63 -3.90
N SER A 37 -14.90 13.12 -2.70
CA SER A 37 -13.75 12.66 -1.95
C SER A 37 -13.89 11.15 -1.89
N ALA A 38 -13.19 10.43 -2.76
CA ALA A 38 -12.91 9.03 -2.53
C ALA A 38 -12.28 9.01 -1.15
N ALA A 39 -13.05 8.55 -0.17
CA ALA A 39 -12.82 8.84 1.22
C ALA A 39 -11.45 8.33 1.63
N ALA A 40 -10.46 9.22 1.67
CA ALA A 40 -9.19 8.93 2.29
C ALA A 40 -9.47 8.58 3.75
N TRP A 41 -8.81 7.56 4.28
CA TRP A 41 -8.95 7.20 5.67
C TRP A 41 -8.76 8.42 6.57
N THR A 42 -9.75 8.74 7.40
CA THR A 42 -9.48 9.54 8.61
C THR A 42 -8.55 8.72 9.49
N TYR A 43 -7.33 9.19 9.66
CA TYR A 43 -6.35 8.57 10.53
C TYR A 43 -6.72 8.79 12.00
N LEU A 44 -6.63 7.74 12.79
CA LEU A 44 -6.92 7.76 14.23
C LEU A 44 -5.67 8.06 15.07
N GLY A 45 -4.48 8.03 14.45
CA GLY A 45 -3.20 8.33 15.08
C GLY A 45 -2.05 7.49 14.51
N HIS A 46 -0.93 7.47 15.22
CA HIS A 46 0.23 6.65 14.87
C HIS A 46 0.01 5.16 15.09
N CYS A 47 0.54 4.30 14.22
CA CYS A 47 0.52 2.86 14.46
C CYS A 47 1.49 2.50 15.59
N SER A 48 0.96 2.22 16.78
CA SER A 48 1.76 1.87 17.96
C SER A 48 1.90 0.35 18.18
N GLY A 49 1.08 -0.46 17.52
CA GLY A 49 1.02 -1.90 17.71
C GLY A 49 1.01 -2.71 16.42
N GLY A 50 0.99 -4.03 16.57
CA GLY A 50 0.88 -5.00 15.49
C GLY A 50 -0.21 -6.03 15.79
N GLN A 51 -1.00 -6.40 14.78
CA GLN A 51 -2.02 -7.44 14.91
C GLN A 51 -1.98 -8.40 13.74
N THR A 52 -2.30 -9.66 14.00
CA THR A 52 -2.54 -10.68 12.98
C THR A 52 -4.03 -10.70 12.63
N ILE A 53 -4.38 -10.46 11.37
CA ILE A 53 -5.77 -10.42 10.87
C ILE A 53 -5.95 -11.38 9.70
N SER A 54 -7.17 -11.86 9.45
CA SER A 54 -7.47 -12.58 8.21
C SER A 54 -7.20 -11.69 7.01
N TYR A 55 -6.46 -12.18 6.01
CA TYR A 55 -6.11 -11.35 4.85
C TYR A 55 -7.24 -11.22 3.82
N THR A 56 -8.27 -12.08 3.90
CA THR A 56 -9.56 -11.97 3.19
C THR A 56 -10.70 -12.46 4.09
N ALA A 57 -11.96 -12.14 3.73
CA ALA A 57 -13.15 -12.61 4.45
C ALA A 57 -13.35 -14.14 4.41
N THR A 58 -12.77 -14.84 3.43
CA THR A 58 -12.98 -16.29 3.20
C THR A 58 -11.75 -17.13 3.52
N SER A 59 -10.63 -16.49 3.87
CA SER A 59 -9.35 -17.16 4.07
C SER A 59 -9.12 -17.51 5.53
N THR A 60 -8.61 -18.72 5.76
CA THR A 60 -8.06 -19.15 7.07
C THR A 60 -6.65 -18.59 7.31
N GLN A 61 -5.98 -18.09 6.27
CA GLN A 61 -4.64 -17.51 6.38
C GLN A 61 -4.71 -16.08 6.94
N LEU A 62 -3.66 -15.73 7.68
CA LEU A 62 -3.56 -14.50 8.43
C LEU A 62 -2.38 -13.66 7.94
N ILE A 63 -2.46 -12.34 8.06
CA ILE A 63 -1.36 -11.40 7.82
C ILE A 63 -1.09 -10.57 9.07
N LYS A 64 0.19 -10.26 9.33
CA LYS A 64 0.59 -9.37 10.42
C LYS A 64 0.73 -7.93 9.91
N VAL A 65 -0.10 -7.02 10.44
CA VAL A 65 -0.20 -5.62 10.00
C VAL A 65 -0.04 -4.63 11.16
N PRO A 66 0.43 -3.39 10.90
CA PRO A 66 0.44 -2.32 11.89
C PRO A 66 -0.98 -1.89 12.27
N VAL A 67 -1.18 -1.59 13.55
CA VAL A 67 -2.45 -1.10 14.11
C VAL A 67 -2.22 0.00 15.14
N ILE A 68 -3.29 0.73 15.45
CA ILE A 68 -3.41 1.60 16.62
C ILE A 68 -4.49 1.06 17.56
N ARG A 69 -4.28 1.23 18.86
CA ARG A 69 -5.33 1.06 19.87
C ARG A 69 -6.16 2.34 19.94
N TYR A 70 -7.42 2.29 19.50
CA TYR A 70 -8.35 3.42 19.55
C TYR A 70 -9.68 2.96 20.13
N ASP A 71 -10.17 3.67 21.14
CA ASP A 71 -11.43 3.41 21.83
C ASP A 71 -11.65 1.92 22.19
N GLY A 72 -10.66 1.32 22.86
CA GLY A 72 -10.81 -0.06 23.27
C GLY A 72 -10.81 -1.09 22.13
N LEU A 73 -10.44 -0.71 20.90
CA LEU A 73 -10.31 -1.60 19.73
C LEU A 73 -8.97 -1.43 18.99
N ASN A 74 -8.56 -2.44 18.23
CA ASN A 74 -7.41 -2.34 17.32
C ASN A 74 -7.89 -1.90 15.94
N ASN A 75 -7.25 -0.88 15.38
CA ASN A 75 -7.65 -0.29 14.11
C ASN A 75 -6.45 -0.14 13.17
N VAL A 76 -6.67 -0.38 11.88
CA VAL A 76 -5.64 -0.27 10.84
C VAL A 76 -5.49 1.15 10.29
N ARG A 77 -6.44 2.04 10.60
CA ARG A 77 -6.48 3.46 10.17
C ARG A 77 -5.48 4.30 10.95
N CYS A 78 -4.20 3.98 10.79
CA CYS A 78 -3.09 4.65 11.43
C CYS A 78 -2.00 4.97 10.40
N TRP A 79 -1.06 5.81 10.80
CA TRP A 79 0.05 6.23 9.95
C TRP A 79 1.39 6.06 10.68
N MET A 80 2.47 6.02 9.91
CA MET A 80 3.85 6.08 10.40
C MET A 80 4.74 6.76 9.38
N ASP A 81 5.71 7.51 9.85
CA ASP A 81 6.69 8.22 9.05
C ASP A 81 8.05 8.27 9.78
N TYR A 82 8.98 9.05 9.23
CA TYR A 82 10.30 9.22 9.81
C TYR A 82 10.23 9.70 11.27
N GLY A 83 10.88 8.98 12.18
CA GLY A 83 10.87 9.27 13.61
C GLY A 83 9.78 8.55 14.40
N SER A 84 8.80 7.94 13.74
CA SER A 84 7.85 7.04 14.40
C SER A 84 8.59 5.86 15.07
N THR A 85 8.10 5.39 16.20
CA THR A 85 8.68 4.25 16.93
C THR A 85 7.64 3.27 17.43
N GLY A 86 8.09 2.06 17.81
CA GLY A 86 7.28 1.05 18.48
C GLY A 86 6.92 -0.14 17.59
N ASN A 87 6.03 -0.99 18.09
CA ASN A 87 5.78 -2.30 17.49
C ASN A 87 5.12 -2.21 16.10
N GLY A 88 4.36 -1.15 15.81
CA GLY A 88 3.85 -0.90 14.46
C GLY A 88 4.99 -0.77 13.43
N VAL A 89 6.09 -0.10 13.82
CA VAL A 89 7.28 0.06 12.99
C VAL A 89 8.00 -1.27 12.81
N GLU A 90 8.13 -2.08 13.87
CA GLU A 90 8.72 -3.43 13.78
C GLU A 90 7.96 -4.32 12.79
N VAL A 91 6.63 -4.25 12.79
CA VAL A 91 5.80 -5.00 11.83
C VAL A 91 6.05 -4.54 10.40
N LEU A 92 6.12 -3.22 10.18
CA LEU A 92 6.48 -2.69 8.86
C LEU A 92 7.88 -3.15 8.43
N GLN A 93 8.89 -3.03 9.30
CA GLN A 93 10.25 -3.45 9.01
C GLN A 93 10.35 -4.95 8.70
N LEU A 94 9.61 -5.79 9.44
CA LEU A 94 9.52 -7.23 9.16
C LEU A 94 8.94 -7.49 7.76
N ALA A 95 7.89 -6.78 7.36
CA ALA A 95 7.31 -6.91 6.03
C ALA A 95 8.31 -6.47 4.94
N LEU A 96 8.94 -5.29 5.12
CA LEU A 96 9.96 -4.78 4.20
C LEU A 96 11.13 -5.77 4.05
N LYS A 97 11.61 -6.34 5.15
CA LYS A 97 12.69 -7.33 5.13
C LYS A 97 12.27 -8.62 4.45
N SER A 98 11.14 -9.19 4.86
CA SER A 98 10.78 -10.57 4.53
C SER A 98 9.95 -10.74 3.25
N CYS A 99 9.26 -9.69 2.81
CA CYS A 99 8.42 -9.69 1.60
C CYS A 99 9.00 -8.87 0.44
N TYR A 100 9.93 -7.95 0.73
CA TYR A 100 10.59 -7.11 -0.29
C TYR A 100 12.11 -7.27 -0.32
N GLY A 101 12.67 -8.19 0.49
CA GLY A 101 14.10 -8.50 0.49
C GLY A 101 14.98 -7.33 0.94
N ARG A 102 14.47 -6.44 1.79
CA ARG A 102 15.24 -5.28 2.27
C ARG A 102 16.15 -5.66 3.43
N SER A 103 17.44 -5.38 3.30
CA SER A 103 18.43 -5.59 4.37
C SER A 103 18.42 -4.44 5.37
N ILE A 104 17.38 -4.40 6.23
CA ILE A 104 17.25 -3.42 7.32
C ILE A 104 17.15 -4.11 8.69
N ALA A 105 17.39 -3.34 9.74
CA ALA A 105 17.08 -3.76 11.11
C ALA A 105 15.56 -3.82 11.32
N VAL A 106 15.16 -4.66 12.28
CA VAL A 106 13.79 -4.69 12.83
C VAL A 106 13.94 -4.25 14.28
N ASP A 107 14.04 -2.94 14.47
CA ASP A 107 14.39 -2.28 15.74
C ASP A 107 13.26 -1.38 16.27
N GLY A 108 12.15 -1.29 15.54
CA GLY A 108 11.02 -0.45 15.92
C GLY A 108 11.30 1.04 15.77
N VAL A 109 12.35 1.45 15.04
CA VAL A 109 12.68 2.85 14.78
C VAL A 109 12.53 3.15 13.29
N PHE A 110 11.65 4.11 12.97
CA PHE A 110 11.44 4.52 11.59
C PHE A 110 12.50 5.54 11.19
N GLY A 111 13.73 5.06 10.99
CA GLY A 111 14.85 5.86 10.49
C GLY A 111 14.90 5.98 8.96
N SER A 112 16.02 6.50 8.46
CA SER A 112 16.28 6.67 7.02
C SER A 112 16.23 5.33 6.26
N ALA A 113 16.83 4.28 6.82
CA ALA A 113 16.83 2.94 6.23
C ALA A 113 15.41 2.38 6.06
N THR A 114 14.54 2.54 7.07
CA THR A 114 13.13 2.14 7.01
C THR A 114 12.39 2.94 5.94
N ARG A 115 12.61 4.25 5.87
CA ARG A 115 11.99 5.13 4.85
C ARG A 115 12.38 4.73 3.43
N ASP A 116 13.65 4.47 3.19
CA ASP A 116 14.14 4.11 1.86
C ASP A 116 13.66 2.72 1.43
N ALA A 117 13.60 1.79 2.38
CA ALA A 117 13.00 0.47 2.20
C ALA A 117 11.49 0.57 1.88
N LEU A 118 10.75 1.45 2.59
CA LEU A 118 9.34 1.69 2.30
C LEU A 118 9.14 2.30 0.91
N LYS A 119 9.93 3.31 0.53
CA LYS A 119 9.88 3.88 -0.82
C LYS A 119 10.16 2.83 -1.90
N TYR A 120 11.06 1.89 -1.65
CA TYR A 120 11.27 0.76 -2.56
C TYR A 120 10.01 -0.09 -2.67
N ALA A 121 9.40 -0.49 -1.56
CA ALA A 121 8.20 -1.30 -1.55
C ALA A 121 7.01 -0.59 -2.24
N GLN A 122 6.80 0.70 -1.96
CA GLN A 122 5.81 1.54 -2.63
C GLN A 122 5.98 1.56 -4.16
N ARG A 123 7.23 1.65 -4.64
CA ARG A 123 7.53 1.52 -6.09
C ARG A 123 7.17 0.14 -6.63
N GLN A 124 7.43 -0.94 -5.88
CA GLN A 124 7.09 -2.30 -6.31
C GLN A 124 5.59 -2.52 -6.41
N GLU A 125 4.81 -1.93 -5.50
CA GLU A 125 3.35 -2.04 -5.49
C GLU A 125 2.66 -0.99 -6.38
N GLY A 126 3.40 -0.10 -7.05
CA GLY A 126 2.84 0.89 -7.97
C GLY A 126 1.99 1.97 -7.31
N ILE A 127 2.25 2.26 -6.03
CA ILE A 127 1.53 3.28 -5.23
C ILE A 127 2.38 4.54 -5.06
N THR A 128 1.82 5.58 -4.42
CA THR A 128 2.55 6.83 -4.15
C THR A 128 3.84 6.56 -3.37
N VAL A 129 4.96 7.11 -3.85
CA VAL A 129 6.31 6.88 -3.31
C VAL A 129 6.73 8.03 -2.37
N ASP A 130 5.94 8.25 -1.33
CA ASP A 130 6.16 9.33 -0.35
C ASP A 130 7.10 8.91 0.80
N GLY A 131 7.32 7.61 1.00
CA GLY A 131 8.06 7.08 2.15
C GLY A 131 7.31 7.22 3.47
N GLN A 132 5.98 7.35 3.42
CA GLN A 132 5.08 7.36 4.56
C GLN A 132 4.16 6.14 4.52
N TYR A 133 3.86 5.59 5.69
CA TYR A 133 2.92 4.51 5.83
C TYR A 133 1.53 5.07 6.18
N GLY A 134 0.51 4.56 5.50
CA GLY A 134 -0.88 4.96 5.70
C GLY A 134 -1.82 4.07 4.90
N GLU A 135 -2.98 4.58 4.47
CA GLU A 135 -4.01 3.79 3.77
C GLU A 135 -3.47 3.01 2.56
N GLN A 136 -2.75 3.68 1.65
CA GLN A 136 -2.18 3.01 0.48
C GLN A 136 -1.18 1.91 0.90
N GLY A 137 -0.38 2.18 1.93
CA GLY A 137 0.54 1.21 2.50
C GLY A 137 -0.18 -0.02 3.05
N PHE A 138 -1.21 0.17 3.88
CA PHE A 138 -1.98 -0.93 4.43
C PHE A 138 -2.61 -1.82 3.34
N ARG A 139 -3.29 -1.19 2.37
CA ARG A 139 -4.06 -1.91 1.33
C ARG A 139 -3.17 -2.66 0.35
N ASN A 140 -2.02 -2.08 -0.03
CA ASN A 140 -1.26 -2.57 -1.18
C ASN A 140 0.04 -3.27 -0.79
N LEU A 141 0.65 -2.96 0.36
CA LEU A 141 1.88 -3.63 0.74
C LEU A 141 1.62 -5.10 1.06
N LYS A 142 2.56 -5.95 0.65
CA LYS A 142 2.66 -7.34 1.10
C LYS A 142 3.12 -7.42 2.55
N TRP A 143 2.39 -8.21 3.33
CA TRP A 143 2.62 -8.51 4.74
C TRP A 143 3.02 -9.97 4.92
N ALA A 144 3.74 -10.29 6.00
CA ALA A 144 4.05 -11.67 6.34
C ALA A 144 2.76 -12.46 6.58
N ARG A 145 2.61 -13.58 5.86
CA ARG A 145 1.44 -14.44 5.89
C ARG A 145 1.70 -15.71 6.70
N TYR A 146 0.68 -16.10 7.46
CA TYR A 146 0.70 -17.23 8.37
C TYR A 146 -0.54 -18.12 8.15
N THR A 147 -0.40 -19.41 8.44
CA THR A 147 -1.52 -20.33 8.61
C THR A 147 -2.18 -20.13 10.00
N GLN A 148 -3.32 -20.78 10.26
CA GLN A 148 -4.01 -20.64 11.56
C GLN A 148 -3.20 -21.17 12.75
N ASP A 149 -2.37 -22.19 12.52
CA ASP A 149 -1.42 -22.73 13.49
C ASP A 149 -0.19 -21.83 13.71
N GLY A 150 -0.10 -20.69 13.02
CA GLY A 150 0.98 -19.71 13.20
C GLY A 150 2.22 -19.98 12.33
N THR A 151 2.18 -20.95 11.44
CA THR A 151 3.30 -21.24 10.53
C THR A 151 3.39 -20.19 9.43
N ARG A 152 4.56 -19.55 9.26
CA ARG A 152 4.79 -18.58 8.18
C ARG A 152 4.81 -19.30 6.83
N ASN A 153 3.94 -18.88 5.91
CA ASN A 153 3.76 -19.55 4.61
C ASN A 153 3.78 -18.58 3.40
N GLY A 154 4.31 -17.37 3.56
CA GLY A 154 4.60 -16.46 2.46
C GLY A 154 4.31 -15.00 2.78
N CYS A 155 3.91 -14.28 1.73
CA CYS A 155 3.57 -12.86 1.78
C CYS A 155 2.29 -12.60 0.99
N ALA A 156 1.42 -11.73 1.51
CA ALA A 156 0.18 -11.35 0.84
C ALA A 156 -0.21 -9.91 1.19
N SER A 157 -0.85 -9.21 0.26
CA SER A 157 -1.54 -7.95 0.54
C SER A 157 -2.91 -8.23 1.14
N TYR A 158 -3.46 -7.26 1.85
CA TYR A 158 -4.85 -7.35 2.33
C TYR A 158 -5.81 -7.34 1.13
N SER A 159 -6.76 -8.28 1.09
CA SER A 159 -7.83 -8.32 0.09
C SER A 159 -9.17 -8.03 0.76
N PHE A 160 -9.91 -7.12 0.14
CA PHE A 160 -11.33 -6.90 0.43
C PHE A 160 -12.17 -8.07 -0.08
#